data_AF-A0A2A5JRH6-F1
#
_entry.id   AF-A0A2A5JRH6-F1
#
_cell.length_a   1.000
_cell.length_b   1.000
_cell.length_c   1.000
_cell.angle_alpha   90.00
_cell.angle_beta   90.00
_cell.angle_gamma   90.00
#
_symmetry.space_group_name_H-M   'P 1'
#
loop_
_entity.id
_entity.type
_entity.pdbx_description
1 polymer ?
#
loop_
_entity_poly.entity_id
_entity_poly.type
_entity_poly.pdbx_seq_one_letter_code
_entity_poly.pdbx_strand_id
1 'polypeptide(L)'
;MSFFKKALGAVGIGAAKVDTILDHHQAFPGEEISGTVIIKGGKVAQEINKIDLKVMCNYTVEKEDSEGETITVTKNHTLAAFHINEQFTIEPGDEKQIPFALELAEETPLTVGQSKTWIATNLDIDMALDKSDRDYLHIVPNALQQAVIDAIEALGFKLYESDCEGIDEVSFSRLPFVQELEFKTIAGDFHGRFDEVEVVFFNRGEQLEVIFEIDRKARGFKGFFAEALDLDESKARLVIDEEDIEELADAIYDILEANC
;
A
#
# COMPACT_ATOMS: atom_id res chain seq x y z
N MET A 1 -22.88 -12.89 -41.65
CA MET A 1 -22.38 -11.70 -40.91
C MET A 1 -21.78 -12.02 -39.52
N SER A 2 -21.85 -13.26 -39.01
CA SER A 2 -21.60 -13.57 -37.58
C SER A 2 -20.15 -13.94 -37.22
N PHE A 3 -19.40 -14.63 -38.09
CA PHE A 3 -18.06 -15.14 -37.74
C PHE A 3 -16.96 -14.06 -37.66
N PHE A 4 -16.93 -13.11 -38.61
CA PHE A 4 -15.91 -12.06 -38.61
C PHE A 4 -16.00 -11.13 -37.40
N LYS A 5 -17.22 -10.82 -36.92
CA LYS A 5 -17.41 -9.98 -35.73
C LYS A 5 -17.00 -10.71 -34.44
N LYS A 6 -17.29 -12.02 -34.33
CA LYS A 6 -16.84 -12.86 -33.21
C LYS A 6 -15.31 -12.97 -33.16
N ALA A 7 -14.67 -13.21 -34.31
CA ALA A 7 -13.21 -13.27 -34.39
C ALA A 7 -12.53 -11.94 -34.02
N LEU A 8 -13.11 -10.80 -34.43
CA LEU A 8 -12.60 -9.48 -34.05
C LEU A 8 -12.80 -9.18 -32.55
N GLY A 9 -13.92 -9.63 -31.98
CA GLY A 9 -14.19 -9.53 -30.54
C GLY A 9 -13.18 -10.31 -29.70
N ALA A 10 -12.81 -11.52 -30.14
CA ALA A 10 -11.79 -12.34 -29.48
C ALA A 10 -10.39 -11.68 -29.45
N VAL A 11 -10.05 -10.92 -30.50
CA VAL A 11 -8.81 -10.12 -30.58
C VAL A 11 -8.95 -8.76 -29.87
N GLY A 12 -10.10 -8.48 -29.23
CA GLY A 12 -10.35 -7.30 -28.40
C GLY A 12 -10.96 -6.09 -29.12
N ILE A 13 -11.20 -6.16 -30.44
CA ILE A 13 -11.79 -5.06 -31.21
C ILE A 13 -13.30 -5.03 -31.01
N GLY A 14 -13.78 -4.02 -30.27
CA GLY A 14 -15.20 -3.91 -29.93
C GLY A 14 -15.68 -4.98 -28.95
N ALA A 15 -14.76 -5.50 -28.13
CA ALA A 15 -15.10 -6.31 -26.97
C ALA A 15 -15.76 -5.47 -25.88
N ALA A 16 -16.31 -6.15 -24.87
CA ALA A 16 -16.79 -5.56 -23.64
C ALA A 16 -15.69 -4.70 -22.98
N LYS A 17 -16.12 -3.80 -22.10
CA LYS A 17 -15.24 -2.96 -21.29
C LYS A 17 -15.62 -3.13 -19.83
N VAL A 18 -14.63 -2.98 -18.96
CA VAL A 18 -14.79 -2.91 -17.51
C VAL A 18 -14.26 -1.57 -17.02
N ASP A 19 -14.92 -1.01 -16.02
CA ASP A 19 -14.61 0.27 -15.39
C ASP A 19 -15.07 0.17 -13.93
N THR A 20 -14.18 0.43 -12.98
CA THR A 20 -14.41 0.29 -11.55
C THR A 20 -14.54 1.68 -10.97
N ILE A 21 -15.67 1.98 -10.36
CA ILE A 21 -15.91 3.29 -9.76
C ILE A 21 -15.93 3.13 -8.26
N LEU A 22 -14.93 3.70 -7.60
CA LEU A 22 -14.87 3.80 -6.14
C LEU A 22 -15.87 4.84 -5.64
N ASP A 23 -16.55 4.56 -4.53
CA ASP A 23 -17.43 5.54 -3.89
C ASP A 23 -16.60 6.70 -3.30
N HIS A 24 -15.43 6.37 -2.75
CA HIS A 24 -14.43 7.29 -2.23
C HIS A 24 -13.02 6.84 -2.62
N HIS A 25 -12.15 7.80 -2.94
CA HIS A 25 -10.75 7.51 -3.29
C HIS A 25 -9.79 7.59 -2.09
N GLN A 26 -10.24 8.13 -0.95
CA GLN A 26 -9.45 8.20 0.27
C GLN A 26 -9.89 7.10 1.22
N ALA A 27 -8.94 6.41 1.84
CA ALA A 27 -9.19 5.42 2.88
C ALA A 27 -8.01 5.34 3.85
N PHE A 28 -8.14 4.66 4.98
CA PHE A 28 -7.04 4.34 5.90
C PHE A 28 -6.84 2.82 6.04
N PRO A 29 -5.67 2.35 6.54
CA PRO A 29 -5.42 0.93 6.74
C PRO A 29 -6.48 0.29 7.67
N GLY A 30 -7.07 -0.84 7.25
CA GLY A 30 -8.16 -1.50 7.96
C GLY A 30 -9.58 -0.99 7.61
N GLU A 31 -9.71 0.09 6.82
CA GLU A 31 -11.03 0.61 6.43
C GLU A 31 -11.72 -0.25 5.35
N GLU A 32 -13.05 -0.30 5.37
CA GLU A 32 -13.84 -0.85 4.26
C GLU A 32 -13.92 0.17 3.12
N ILE A 33 -13.54 -0.25 1.91
CA ILE A 33 -13.77 0.50 0.68
C ILE A 33 -14.90 -0.14 -0.13
N SER A 34 -15.68 0.69 -0.80
CA SER A 34 -16.80 0.26 -1.64
C SER A 34 -16.80 0.92 -3.01
N GLY A 35 -17.54 0.33 -3.92
CA GLY A 35 -17.70 0.86 -5.26
C GLY A 35 -18.55 -0.03 -6.15
N THR A 36 -18.49 0.22 -7.46
CA THR A 36 -19.25 -0.51 -8.46
C THR A 36 -18.37 -0.85 -9.66
N VAL A 37 -18.36 -2.13 -10.05
CA VAL A 37 -17.80 -2.56 -11.33
C VAL A 37 -18.87 -2.40 -12.41
N ILE A 38 -18.58 -1.56 -13.40
CA ILE A 38 -19.43 -1.31 -14.57
C ILE A 38 -18.87 -2.07 -15.76
N ILE A 39 -19.72 -2.91 -16.36
CA ILE A 39 -19.39 -3.75 -17.51
C ILE A 39 -20.26 -3.34 -18.67
N LYS A 40 -19.65 -2.85 -19.74
CA LYS A 40 -20.34 -2.43 -20.96
C LYS A 40 -20.12 -3.43 -22.07
N GLY A 41 -21.21 -3.98 -22.60
CA GLY A 41 -21.22 -4.94 -23.69
C GLY A 41 -20.61 -4.41 -24.98
N GLY A 42 -19.92 -5.28 -25.70
CA GLY A 42 -19.23 -4.96 -26.95
C GLY A 42 -20.16 -4.91 -28.17
N LYS A 43 -19.62 -5.28 -29.33
CA LYS A 43 -20.35 -5.37 -30.61
C LYS A 43 -21.03 -6.72 -30.83
N VAL A 44 -20.70 -7.72 -30.01
CA VAL A 44 -21.21 -9.09 -30.03
C VAL A 44 -21.43 -9.55 -28.60
N ALA A 45 -22.33 -10.51 -28.39
CA ALA A 45 -22.52 -11.15 -27.10
C ALA A 45 -21.22 -11.85 -26.66
N GLN A 46 -20.88 -11.75 -25.38
CA GLN A 46 -19.69 -12.34 -24.79
C GLN A 46 -20.03 -13.00 -23.45
N GLU A 47 -19.47 -14.18 -23.21
CA GLU A 47 -19.60 -14.87 -21.92
C GLU A 47 -18.52 -14.35 -20.98
N ILE A 48 -18.93 -13.90 -19.80
CA ILE A 48 -18.07 -13.49 -18.70
C ILE A 48 -17.96 -14.66 -17.73
N ASN A 49 -16.73 -15.09 -17.44
CA ASN A 49 -16.48 -16.22 -16.55
C ASN A 49 -16.48 -15.79 -15.07
N LYS A 50 -15.83 -14.66 -14.79
CA LYS A 50 -15.65 -14.10 -13.46
C LYS A 50 -15.11 -12.67 -13.54
N ILE A 51 -15.13 -12.00 -12.40
CA ILE A 51 -14.43 -10.72 -12.20
C ILE A 51 -13.50 -10.88 -11.00
N ASP A 52 -12.23 -10.58 -11.19
CA ASP A 52 -11.24 -10.54 -10.11
C ASP A 52 -10.97 -9.08 -9.73
N LEU A 53 -11.11 -8.76 -8.45
CA LEU A 53 -10.66 -7.50 -7.85
C LEU A 53 -9.45 -7.79 -6.96
N LYS A 54 -8.38 -7.02 -7.10
CA LYS A 54 -7.19 -7.14 -6.26
C LYS A 54 -6.79 -5.80 -5.71
N VAL A 55 -6.59 -5.72 -4.40
CA VAL A 55 -5.92 -4.58 -3.78
C VAL A 55 -4.41 -4.80 -3.96
N MET A 56 -3.78 -3.88 -4.65
CA MET A 56 -2.38 -3.95 -5.03
C MET A 56 -1.62 -2.77 -4.46
N CYS A 57 -0.35 -2.96 -4.15
CA CYS A 57 0.57 -1.87 -3.84
C CYS A 57 1.92 -2.06 -4.54
N ASN A 58 2.77 -1.03 -4.53
CA ASN A 58 4.16 -1.13 -4.98
C ASN A 58 5.15 -1.05 -3.82
N TYR A 59 6.31 -1.68 -4.02
CA TYR A 59 7.47 -1.61 -3.14
C TYR A 59 8.76 -1.66 -3.98
N THR A 60 9.87 -1.22 -3.43
CA THR A 60 11.18 -1.18 -4.10
C THR A 60 12.07 -2.29 -3.57
N VAL A 61 12.98 -2.80 -4.41
CA VAL A 61 14.07 -3.67 -3.97
C VAL A 61 15.36 -3.22 -4.63
N GLU A 62 16.43 -3.18 -3.87
CA GLU A 62 17.77 -3.03 -4.43
C GLU A 62 18.28 -4.35 -4.98
N LYS A 63 18.95 -4.29 -6.15
CA LYS A 63 19.60 -5.43 -6.80
C LYS A 63 20.92 -4.99 -7.43
N GLU A 64 21.91 -5.86 -7.44
CA GLU A 64 23.08 -5.69 -8.30
C GLU A 64 22.73 -6.07 -9.75
N ASP A 65 23.15 -5.24 -10.70
CA ASP A 65 23.07 -5.53 -12.12
C ASP A 65 24.24 -6.40 -12.60
N SER A 66 24.34 -6.63 -13.91
CA SER A 66 25.42 -7.45 -14.49
C SER A 66 26.82 -6.82 -14.41
N GLU A 67 26.90 -5.51 -14.13
CA GLU A 67 28.14 -4.74 -14.01
C GLU A 67 28.54 -4.55 -12.54
N GLY A 68 27.69 -4.99 -11.60
CA GLY A 68 27.90 -4.85 -10.16
C GLY A 68 27.41 -3.51 -9.61
N GLU A 69 26.62 -2.75 -10.36
CA GLU A 69 25.99 -1.52 -9.88
C GLU A 69 24.67 -1.84 -9.16
N THR A 70 24.43 -1.16 -8.03
CA THR A 70 23.16 -1.29 -7.31
C THR A 70 22.06 -0.48 -8.01
N ILE A 71 20.98 -1.15 -8.38
CA ILE A 71 19.80 -0.56 -9.01
C ILE A 71 18.54 -0.80 -8.16
N THR A 72 17.65 0.18 -8.12
CA THR A 72 16.34 0.08 -7.47
C THR A 72 15.29 -0.42 -8.45
N VAL A 73 14.59 -1.50 -8.11
CA VAL A 73 13.53 -2.10 -8.93
C VAL A 73 12.19 -2.03 -8.21
N THR A 74 11.21 -1.38 -8.83
CA THR A 74 9.82 -1.39 -8.33
C THR A 74 9.16 -2.73 -8.63
N LYS A 75 8.56 -3.33 -7.61
CA LYS A 75 7.72 -4.52 -7.67
C LYS A 75 6.30 -4.19 -7.19
N ASN A 76 5.36 -5.08 -7.51
CA ASN A 76 3.99 -4.99 -7.02
C ASN A 76 3.70 -6.16 -6.09
N HIS A 77 2.85 -5.92 -5.09
CA HIS A 77 2.34 -6.94 -4.17
C HIS A 77 0.81 -6.92 -4.17
N THR A 78 0.19 -8.10 -4.00
CA THR A 78 -1.27 -8.23 -3.83
C THR A 78 -1.57 -8.31 -2.34
N LEU A 79 -2.19 -7.27 -1.79
CA LEU A 79 -2.59 -7.22 -0.39
C LEU A 79 -3.83 -8.07 -0.13
N ALA A 80 -4.80 -8.02 -1.05
CA ALA A 80 -6.04 -8.79 -0.98
C ALA A 80 -6.57 -9.14 -2.37
N ALA A 81 -7.32 -10.23 -2.48
CA ALA A 81 -7.94 -10.67 -3.72
C ALA A 81 -9.39 -11.12 -3.47
N PHE A 82 -10.30 -10.64 -4.30
CA PHE A 82 -11.73 -10.91 -4.24
C PHE A 82 -12.21 -11.40 -5.61
N HIS A 83 -13.08 -12.41 -5.60
CA HIS A 83 -13.56 -13.06 -6.82
C HIS A 83 -15.09 -12.99 -6.87
N ILE A 84 -15.61 -12.33 -7.90
CA ILE A 84 -17.04 -12.37 -8.23
C ILE A 84 -17.22 -13.50 -9.24
N ASN A 85 -17.50 -14.70 -8.73
CA ASN A 85 -17.65 -15.94 -9.51
C ASN A 85 -19.07 -16.08 -10.10
N GLU A 86 -19.63 -15.00 -10.63
CA GLU A 86 -20.92 -15.02 -11.34
C GLU A 86 -20.66 -15.09 -12.84
N GLN A 87 -21.02 -16.20 -13.47
CA GLN A 87 -20.99 -16.34 -14.92
C GLN A 87 -22.23 -15.70 -15.54
N PHE A 88 -22.04 -14.88 -16.57
CA PHE A 88 -23.15 -14.28 -17.30
C PHE A 88 -22.75 -13.90 -18.73
N THR A 89 -23.75 -13.87 -19.61
CA THR A 89 -23.60 -13.30 -20.96
C THR A 89 -23.85 -11.79 -20.91
N ILE A 90 -22.92 -10.98 -21.44
CA ILE A 90 -23.15 -9.56 -21.69
C ILE A 90 -23.50 -9.36 -23.17
N GLU A 91 -24.71 -8.86 -23.45
CA GLU A 91 -25.19 -8.62 -24.81
C GLU A 91 -24.64 -7.30 -25.39
N PRO A 92 -24.67 -7.11 -26.73
CA PRO A 92 -24.18 -5.89 -27.35
C PRO A 92 -24.91 -4.63 -26.86
N GLY A 93 -24.16 -3.67 -26.30
CA GLY A 93 -24.70 -2.41 -25.81
C GLY A 93 -25.35 -2.47 -24.42
N ASP A 94 -25.44 -3.65 -23.81
CA ASP A 94 -25.91 -3.79 -22.43
C ASP A 94 -24.90 -3.19 -21.45
N GLU A 95 -25.41 -2.81 -20.27
CA GLU A 95 -24.59 -2.41 -19.14
C GLU A 95 -25.00 -3.24 -17.92
N LYS A 96 -24.03 -3.85 -17.26
CA LYS A 96 -24.20 -4.53 -15.97
C LYS A 96 -23.38 -3.81 -14.92
N GLN A 97 -23.97 -3.58 -13.76
CA GLN A 97 -23.34 -2.93 -12.62
C GLN A 97 -23.32 -3.93 -11.46
N ILE A 98 -22.16 -4.12 -10.86
CA ILE A 98 -21.98 -5.03 -9.73
C ILE A 98 -21.32 -4.26 -8.58
N PRO A 99 -22.06 -3.97 -7.50
CA PRO A 99 -21.49 -3.31 -6.34
C PRO A 99 -20.55 -4.26 -5.60
N PHE A 100 -19.53 -3.68 -4.94
CA PHE A 100 -18.63 -4.40 -4.06
C PHE A 100 -18.33 -3.58 -2.81
N ALA A 101 -17.94 -4.28 -1.76
CA ALA A 101 -17.33 -3.74 -0.54
C ALA A 101 -16.23 -4.70 -0.11
N LEU A 102 -15.09 -4.16 0.34
CA LEU A 102 -13.95 -4.94 0.79
C LEU A 102 -13.17 -4.21 1.89
N GLU A 103 -12.70 -4.94 2.88
CA GLU A 103 -11.82 -4.41 3.92
C GLU A 103 -10.38 -4.36 3.41
N LEU A 104 -9.72 -3.21 3.61
CA LEU A 104 -8.29 -3.07 3.38
C LEU A 104 -7.51 -3.82 4.46
N ALA A 105 -6.36 -4.39 4.08
CA ALA A 105 -5.46 -4.98 5.05
C ALA A 105 -4.94 -3.90 6.02
N GLU A 106 -4.76 -4.24 7.30
CA GLU A 106 -4.15 -3.35 8.30
C GLU A 106 -2.72 -2.95 7.91
N GLU A 107 -2.04 -3.78 7.12
CA GLU A 107 -0.69 -3.55 6.62
C GLU A 107 -0.65 -2.72 5.32
N THR A 108 -1.80 -2.19 4.86
CA THR A 108 -1.86 -1.37 3.63
C THR A 108 -0.99 -0.12 3.79
N PRO A 109 -0.03 0.15 2.87
CA PRO A 109 0.86 1.29 3.01
C PRO A 109 0.14 2.61 2.75
N LEU A 110 0.56 3.64 3.48
CA LEU A 110 0.18 5.03 3.29
C LEU A 110 0.62 5.52 1.91
N THR A 111 -0.19 6.36 1.29
CA THR A 111 0.13 6.99 0.00
C THR A 111 0.98 8.24 0.22
N VAL A 112 2.27 8.00 0.49
CA VAL A 112 3.31 9.00 0.70
C VAL A 112 4.46 8.71 -0.26
N GLY A 113 5.07 9.75 -0.83
CA GLY A 113 6.21 9.60 -1.73
C GLY A 113 5.87 8.79 -2.99
N GLN A 114 6.56 7.66 -3.19
CA GLN A 114 6.35 6.76 -4.32
C GLN A 114 5.42 5.57 -4.01
N SER A 115 4.97 5.44 -2.76
CA SER A 115 4.05 4.39 -2.34
C SER A 115 2.66 4.63 -2.92
N LYS A 116 2.14 3.65 -3.67
CA LYS A 116 0.82 3.69 -4.28
C LYS A 116 0.07 2.41 -3.97
N THR A 117 -1.22 2.58 -3.73
CA THR A 117 -2.19 1.50 -3.57
C THR A 117 -3.29 1.68 -4.61
N TRP A 118 -3.76 0.58 -5.22
CA TRP A 118 -4.81 0.61 -6.23
C TRP A 118 -5.64 -0.66 -6.23
N ILE A 119 -6.88 -0.57 -6.71
CA ILE A 119 -7.67 -1.73 -7.13
C ILE A 119 -7.28 -2.08 -8.57
N ALA A 120 -6.92 -3.34 -8.80
CA ALA A 120 -6.77 -3.91 -10.12
C ALA A 120 -7.97 -4.81 -10.42
N THR A 121 -8.72 -4.47 -11.45
CA THR A 121 -9.88 -5.24 -11.89
C THR A 121 -9.51 -6.06 -13.12
N ASN A 122 -9.91 -7.33 -13.15
CA ASN A 122 -9.80 -8.21 -14.31
C ASN A 122 -11.16 -8.84 -14.61
N LEU A 123 -11.68 -8.57 -15.79
CA LEU A 123 -12.86 -9.19 -16.36
C LEU A 123 -12.42 -10.35 -17.26
N ASP A 124 -12.65 -11.58 -16.79
CA ASP A 124 -12.34 -12.82 -17.51
C ASP A 124 -13.44 -13.09 -18.55
N ILE A 125 -13.06 -13.10 -19.83
CA ILE A 125 -13.98 -13.27 -20.95
C ILE A 125 -13.68 -14.58 -21.65
N ASP A 126 -14.68 -15.47 -21.75
CA ASP A 126 -14.50 -16.78 -22.35
C ASP A 126 -14.00 -16.69 -23.80
N MET A 127 -12.92 -17.43 -24.08
CA MET A 127 -12.29 -17.54 -25.39
C MET A 127 -11.93 -16.19 -26.04
N ALA A 128 -11.74 -15.14 -25.24
CA ALA A 128 -11.36 -13.81 -25.68
C ALA A 128 -10.26 -13.21 -24.79
N LEU A 129 -9.70 -12.08 -25.21
CA LEU A 129 -8.81 -11.31 -24.35
C LEU A 129 -9.57 -10.64 -23.21
N ASP A 130 -9.14 -10.93 -21.98
CA ASP A 130 -9.57 -10.26 -20.76
C ASP A 130 -9.48 -8.74 -20.86
N LYS A 131 -10.29 -8.08 -20.03
CA LYS A 131 -10.26 -6.63 -19.87
C LYS A 131 -9.87 -6.28 -18.45
N SER A 132 -9.05 -5.25 -18.34
CA SER A 132 -8.57 -4.79 -17.04
C SER A 132 -8.78 -3.31 -16.87
N ASP A 133 -8.78 -2.93 -15.61
CA ASP A 133 -8.93 -1.56 -15.15
C ASP A 133 -8.12 -1.35 -13.86
N ARG A 134 -7.81 -0.09 -13.55
CA ARG A 134 -6.95 0.28 -12.41
C ARG A 134 -7.40 1.61 -11.80
N ASP A 135 -7.72 1.56 -10.51
CA ASP A 135 -8.17 2.71 -9.73
C ASP A 135 -7.30 2.93 -8.51
N TYR A 136 -6.64 4.08 -8.46
CA TYR A 136 -5.78 4.44 -7.33
C TYR A 136 -6.59 4.85 -6.11
N LEU A 137 -6.11 4.40 -4.96
CA LEU A 137 -6.54 4.80 -3.63
C LEU A 137 -5.49 5.74 -3.03
N HIS A 138 -5.95 6.74 -2.30
CA HIS A 138 -5.13 7.61 -1.48
C HIS A 138 -5.26 7.17 -0.02
N ILE A 139 -4.29 6.38 0.42
CA ILE A 139 -4.27 5.82 1.77
C ILE A 139 -3.68 6.86 2.73
N VAL A 140 -4.49 7.29 3.70
CA VAL A 140 -4.08 8.23 4.76
C VAL A 140 -3.81 7.50 6.07
N PRO A 141 -3.06 8.12 7.00
CA PRO A 141 -2.85 7.53 8.33
C PRO A 141 -4.17 7.25 9.04
N ASN A 142 -4.23 6.13 9.78
CA ASN A 142 -5.28 5.94 10.79
C ASN A 142 -5.03 6.86 12.01
N ALA A 143 -5.93 6.84 12.99
CA ALA A 143 -5.86 7.76 14.14
C ALA A 143 -4.53 7.68 14.92
N LEU A 144 -4.06 6.47 15.24
CA LEU A 144 -2.81 6.28 15.98
C LEU A 144 -1.59 6.66 15.14
N GLN A 145 -1.58 6.31 13.84
CA GLN A 145 -0.50 6.69 12.93
C GLN A 145 -0.42 8.21 12.79
N GLN A 146 -1.57 8.89 12.66
CA GLN A 146 -1.62 10.36 12.60
C GLN A 146 -1.12 10.98 13.90
N ALA A 147 -1.49 10.44 15.06
CA ALA A 147 -1.02 10.94 16.35
C ALA A 147 0.52 10.88 16.47
N VAL A 148 1.14 9.79 16.00
CA VAL A 148 2.61 9.66 15.99
C VAL A 148 3.25 10.67 15.03
N ILE A 149 2.70 10.82 13.83
CA ILE A 149 3.19 11.82 12.85
C ILE A 149 3.11 13.23 13.46
N ASP A 150 1.96 13.60 14.03
CA ASP A 150 1.74 14.92 14.65
C ASP A 150 2.68 15.15 15.83
N ALA A 151 2.92 14.13 16.66
CA ALA A 151 3.85 14.21 17.79
C ALA A 151 5.30 14.41 17.33
N ILE A 152 5.76 13.69 16.30
CA ILE A 152 7.10 13.88 15.71
C ILE A 152 7.22 15.30 15.12
N GLU A 153 6.20 15.78 14.41
CA GLU A 153 6.19 17.13 13.85
C GLU A 153 6.19 18.22 14.94
N ALA A 154 5.50 18.01 16.06
CA ALA A 154 5.51 18.91 17.21
C ALA A 154 6.90 19.06 17.84
N LEU A 155 7.75 18.03 17.74
CA LEU A 155 9.16 18.06 18.18
C LEU A 155 10.09 18.78 17.20
N GLY A 156 9.57 19.33 16.09
CA GLY A 156 10.32 20.13 15.12
C GLY A 156 10.84 19.34 13.92
N PHE A 157 10.32 18.13 13.70
CA PHE A 157 10.56 17.35 12.50
C PHE A 157 9.53 17.65 11.42
N LYS A 158 9.79 17.14 10.21
CA LYS A 158 8.83 17.15 9.11
C LYS A 158 9.00 15.88 8.27
N LEU A 159 7.88 15.27 7.90
CA LEU A 159 7.88 14.15 6.96
C LEU A 159 8.49 14.60 5.63
N TYR A 160 9.58 13.96 5.24
CA TYR A 160 10.39 14.30 4.08
C TYR A 160 10.15 13.31 2.93
N GLU A 161 10.29 12.02 3.21
CA GLU A 161 10.19 10.95 2.22
C GLU A 161 9.49 9.71 2.81
N SER A 162 9.03 8.83 1.92
CA SER A 162 8.57 7.50 2.29
C SER A 162 8.84 6.56 1.15
N ASP A 163 9.36 5.39 1.49
CA ASP A 163 9.47 4.26 0.57
C ASP A 163 8.92 2.98 1.20
N CYS A 164 8.43 2.09 0.35
CA CYS A 164 8.13 0.73 0.74
C CYS A 164 9.35 -0.13 0.40
N GLU A 165 10.29 -0.27 1.34
CA GLU A 165 11.53 -1.01 1.10
C GLU A 165 11.33 -2.51 1.30
N GLY A 166 11.72 -3.29 0.28
CA GLY A 166 11.65 -4.75 0.33
C GLY A 166 12.67 -5.33 1.32
N ILE A 167 12.16 -6.18 2.21
CA ILE A 167 12.95 -6.89 3.21
C ILE A 167 13.11 -8.36 2.80
N ASP A 168 14.24 -8.97 3.18
CA ASP A 168 14.37 -10.43 3.12
C ASP A 168 13.32 -11.06 4.05
N GLU A 169 12.76 -12.24 3.75
CA GLU A 169 11.65 -12.82 4.51
C GLU A 169 11.94 -12.86 6.02
N VAL A 170 11.39 -11.89 6.78
CA VAL A 170 11.56 -11.82 8.22
C VAL A 170 10.29 -12.23 8.94
N SER A 171 10.44 -13.00 10.02
CA SER A 171 9.35 -13.53 10.83
C SER A 171 8.38 -12.51 11.46
N PHE A 172 8.67 -11.21 11.47
CA PHE A 172 7.84 -10.19 12.12
C PHE A 172 6.90 -9.41 11.17
N SER A 173 7.16 -9.43 9.86
CA SER A 173 6.31 -8.75 8.86
C SER A 173 5.52 -9.77 8.05
N ARG A 174 4.25 -9.45 7.79
CA ARG A 174 3.39 -10.24 6.88
C ARG A 174 3.61 -9.89 5.42
N LEU A 175 4.26 -8.76 5.16
CA LEU A 175 4.53 -8.25 3.82
C LEU A 175 6.01 -8.46 3.48
N PRO A 176 6.36 -8.60 2.18
CA PRO A 176 7.74 -8.72 1.74
C PRO A 176 8.50 -7.38 1.72
N PHE A 177 7.97 -6.38 2.42
CA PHE A 177 8.48 -5.02 2.54
C PHE A 177 7.96 -4.40 3.85
N VAL A 178 8.54 -3.28 4.25
CA VAL A 178 7.97 -2.36 5.24
C VAL A 178 7.80 -0.99 4.60
N GLN A 179 6.94 -0.14 5.18
CA GLN A 179 6.89 1.26 4.79
C GLN A 179 7.65 2.09 5.81
N GLU A 180 8.63 2.82 5.31
CA GLU A 180 9.45 3.73 6.06
C GLU A 180 8.94 5.15 5.84
N LEU A 181 8.86 5.89 6.92
CA LEU A 181 8.55 7.32 6.91
C LEU A 181 9.79 8.05 7.44
N GLU A 182 10.45 8.80 6.57
CA GLU A 182 11.65 9.55 6.89
C GLU A 182 11.29 10.97 7.30
N PHE A 183 11.69 11.35 8.51
CA PHE A 183 11.48 12.67 9.09
C PHE A 183 12.79 13.41 9.24
N LYS A 184 12.83 14.66 8.76
CA LYS A 184 14.01 15.54 8.91
C LYS A 184 13.77 16.63 9.92
N THR A 185 14.80 16.95 10.71
CA THR A 185 14.73 18.06 11.67
C THR A 185 14.72 19.40 10.93
N ILE A 186 13.72 20.25 11.21
CA ILE A 186 13.62 21.60 10.64
C ILE A 186 13.63 22.69 11.71
N ALA A 187 13.37 22.34 12.97
CA ALA A 187 13.40 23.19 14.15
C ALA A 187 13.47 22.32 15.43
N GLY A 188 13.34 22.94 16.60
CA GLY A 188 13.26 22.23 17.89
C GLY A 188 14.60 21.82 18.48
N ASP A 189 14.54 21.13 19.62
CA ASP A 189 15.70 20.75 20.43
C ASP A 189 16.66 19.79 19.71
N PHE A 190 16.13 19.03 18.75
CA PHE A 190 16.86 18.03 17.98
C PHE A 190 17.51 18.57 16.70
N HIS A 191 17.22 19.82 16.33
CA HIS A 191 17.80 20.42 15.12
C HIS A 191 19.33 20.54 15.23
N GLY A 192 20.04 19.92 14.29
CA GLY A 192 21.50 19.85 14.28
C GLY A 192 22.10 18.80 15.23
N ARG A 193 21.26 18.04 15.97
CA ARG A 193 21.65 16.83 16.71
C ARG A 193 21.41 15.58 15.88
N PHE A 194 20.31 15.57 15.12
CA PHE A 194 19.97 14.52 14.16
C PHE A 194 19.81 15.08 12.75
N ASP A 195 20.27 14.31 11.77
CA ASP A 195 19.98 14.58 10.36
C ASP A 195 18.56 14.09 10.01
N GLU A 196 18.21 12.86 10.43
CA GLU A 196 16.91 12.23 10.18
C GLU A 196 16.50 11.21 11.26
N VAL A 197 15.20 10.95 11.34
CA VAL A 197 14.58 9.85 12.10
C VAL A 197 13.63 9.14 11.14
N GLU A 198 13.73 7.83 11.06
CA GLU A 198 12.84 7.02 10.26
C GLU A 198 11.93 6.21 11.18
N VAL A 199 10.67 6.02 10.78
CA VAL A 199 9.73 5.19 11.53
C VAL A 199 9.03 4.19 10.64
N VAL A 200 8.75 3.02 11.21
CA VAL A 200 7.92 1.98 10.60
C VAL A 200 6.75 1.70 11.53
N PHE A 201 5.55 1.62 10.94
CA PHE A 201 4.31 1.35 11.62
C PHE A 201 3.86 -0.10 11.44
N PHE A 202 3.49 -0.75 12.55
CA PHE A 202 2.85 -2.06 12.57
C PHE A 202 1.52 -1.95 13.31
N ASN A 203 0.42 -1.96 12.56
CA ASN A 203 -0.91 -2.03 13.14
C ASN A 203 -1.11 -3.40 13.84
N ARG A 204 -1.67 -3.35 15.07
CA ARG A 204 -1.90 -4.51 15.95
C ARG A 204 -3.33 -4.43 16.52
N GLY A 205 -4.34 -4.39 15.65
CA GLY A 205 -5.72 -4.16 16.10
C GLY A 205 -5.87 -2.76 16.69
N GLU A 206 -6.22 -2.67 17.97
CA GLU A 206 -6.40 -1.38 18.69
C GLU A 206 -5.08 -0.70 19.09
N GLN A 207 -3.95 -1.36 18.86
CA GLN A 207 -2.62 -0.85 19.18
C GLN A 207 -1.81 -0.55 17.92
N LEU A 208 -0.91 0.42 18.02
CA LEU A 208 0.11 0.70 17.03
C LEU A 208 1.50 0.44 17.62
N GLU A 209 2.24 -0.47 16.99
CA GLU A 209 3.67 -0.63 17.25
C GLU A 209 4.45 0.27 16.29
N VAL A 210 5.30 1.13 16.85
CA VAL A 210 6.19 2.04 16.13
C VAL A 210 7.62 1.62 16.39
N ILE A 211 8.38 1.41 15.33
CA ILE A 211 9.82 1.18 15.39
C ILE A 211 10.52 2.42 14.86
N PHE A 212 11.51 2.90 15.59
CA PHE A 212 12.32 4.07 15.25
C PHE A 212 13.71 3.63 14.81
N GLU A 213 14.21 4.26 13.75
CA GLU A 213 15.61 4.26 13.38
C GLU A 213 16.14 5.70 13.44
N ILE A 214 17.26 5.91 14.14
CA ILE A 214 17.77 7.23 14.50
C ILE A 214 19.23 7.34 14.05
N ASP A 215 19.54 8.34 13.21
CA ASP A 215 20.90 8.75 12.76
C ASP A 215 21.83 7.64 12.24
N ARG A 216 21.30 6.66 11.49
CA ARG A 216 22.09 5.58 10.89
C ARG A 216 22.45 5.86 9.44
N LYS A 217 23.49 6.68 9.27
CA LYS A 217 24.05 7.21 7.99
C LYS A 217 24.47 6.22 6.90
N ALA A 218 24.13 4.93 6.92
CA ALA A 218 24.76 3.99 5.99
C ALA A 218 23.97 2.78 5.47
N ARG A 219 22.79 2.40 5.99
CA ARG A 219 22.19 1.11 5.55
C ARG A 219 20.67 1.05 5.38
N GLY A 220 19.91 2.11 5.68
CA GLY A 220 18.45 2.07 5.69
C GLY A 220 17.89 0.97 6.62
N PHE A 221 16.58 0.82 6.62
CA PHE A 221 15.90 -0.12 7.51
C PHE A 221 16.20 -1.58 7.16
N LYS A 222 16.55 -1.91 5.91
CA LYS A 222 17.09 -3.23 5.57
C LYS A 222 18.33 -3.61 6.38
N GLY A 223 19.22 -2.65 6.65
CA GLY A 223 20.36 -2.82 7.55
C GLY A 223 19.98 -2.86 9.03
N PHE A 224 18.97 -2.09 9.42
CA PHE A 224 18.41 -2.09 10.78
C PHE A 224 17.74 -3.40 11.14
N PHE A 225 16.90 -3.98 10.28
CA PHE A 225 16.17 -5.21 10.61
C PHE A 225 17.08 -6.43 10.77
N ALA A 226 18.19 -6.50 10.04
CA ALA A 226 19.22 -7.52 10.26
C ALA A 226 19.82 -7.43 11.68
N GLU A 227 19.90 -6.22 12.26
CA GLU A 227 20.44 -5.96 13.59
C GLU A 227 19.35 -6.00 14.69
N ALA A 228 18.14 -5.54 14.41
CA ALA A 228 17.00 -5.52 15.33
C ALA A 228 16.47 -6.93 15.69
N LEU A 229 16.74 -7.93 14.84
CA LEU A 229 16.51 -9.34 15.16
C LEU A 229 17.53 -9.93 16.13
N ASP A 230 18.73 -9.35 16.20
CA ASP A 230 19.87 -9.84 17.00
C ASP A 230 20.01 -9.10 18.36
N LEU A 231 19.31 -7.98 18.55
CA LEU A 231 19.43 -7.13 19.74
C LEU A 231 18.24 -7.28 20.71
N ASP A 232 18.52 -7.94 21.83
CA ASP A 232 17.87 -7.72 23.12
C ASP A 232 18.22 -6.31 23.63
N GLU A 233 17.56 -5.23 23.14
CA GLU A 233 17.69 -3.88 23.74
C GLU A 233 16.60 -2.85 23.26
N SER A 234 15.39 -3.07 23.80
CA SER A 234 14.25 -2.18 24.13
C SER A 234 14.31 -0.62 24.09
N LYS A 235 15.06 0.09 23.23
CA LYS A 235 15.11 1.58 23.30
C LYS A 235 14.56 2.39 22.12
N ALA A 236 14.25 1.79 20.98
CA ALA A 236 13.71 2.51 19.82
C ALA A 236 12.40 1.88 19.31
N ARG A 237 11.56 1.41 20.25
CA ARG A 237 10.25 0.83 19.97
C ARG A 237 9.23 1.42 20.93
N LEU A 238 8.08 1.78 20.40
CA LEU A 238 6.93 2.27 21.13
C LEU A 238 5.72 1.42 20.76
N VAL A 239 4.85 1.10 21.73
CA VAL A 239 3.55 0.50 21.46
C VAL A 239 2.54 1.39 22.15
N ILE A 240 1.58 1.91 21.38
CA ILE A 240 0.59 2.88 21.86
C ILE A 240 -0.82 2.42 21.54
N ASP A 241 -1.78 2.88 22.33
CA ASP A 241 -3.21 2.91 21.99
C ASP A 241 -3.78 4.34 22.15
N GLU A 242 -5.11 4.46 22.15
CA GLU A 242 -5.79 5.76 22.25
C GLU A 242 -5.51 6.49 23.58
N GLU A 243 -5.20 5.77 24.67
CA GLU A 243 -4.95 6.37 25.99
C GLU A 243 -3.59 7.07 26.05
N ASP A 244 -2.63 6.67 25.22
CA ASP A 244 -1.27 7.20 25.20
C ASP A 244 -1.12 8.50 24.39
N ILE A 245 -2.14 8.90 23.61
CA ILE A 245 -2.05 10.03 22.65
C ILE A 245 -1.64 11.34 23.32
N GLU A 246 -2.12 11.61 24.54
CA GLU A 246 -1.83 12.86 25.25
C GLU A 246 -0.35 12.99 25.67
N GLU A 247 0.31 11.87 25.98
CA GLU A 247 1.71 11.82 26.45
C GLU A 247 2.69 11.46 25.32
N LEU A 248 2.19 11.26 24.10
CA LEU A 248 2.95 10.71 22.99
C LEU A 248 4.16 11.55 22.58
N ALA A 249 4.02 12.89 22.58
CA ALA A 249 5.13 13.78 22.25
C ALA A 249 6.27 13.69 23.26
N ASP A 250 5.96 13.57 24.56
CA ASP A 250 6.95 13.42 25.62
C ASP A 250 7.61 12.04 25.56
N ALA A 251 6.83 10.98 25.30
CA ALA A 251 7.37 9.63 25.12
C ALA A 251 8.33 9.53 23.92
N ILE A 252 7.98 10.16 22.80
CA ILE A 252 8.85 10.22 21.62
C ILE A 252 10.08 11.09 21.91
N TYR A 253 9.94 12.21 22.61
CA TYR A 253 11.07 13.02 23.04
C TYR A 253 12.09 12.20 23.84
N ASP A 254 11.63 11.43 24.83
CA ASP A 254 12.49 10.59 25.67
C ASP A 254 13.21 9.50 24.87
N ILE A 255 12.53 8.89 23.88
CA ILE A 255 13.15 7.95 22.93
C ILE A 255 14.25 8.65 22.13
N LEU A 256 13.95 9.81 21.54
CA LEU A 256 14.93 10.55 20.74
C LEU A 256 16.12 11.01 21.58
N GLU A 257 15.88 11.57 22.76
CA GLU A 257 16.93 12.06 23.67
C GLU A 257 17.84 10.92 24.16
N ALA A 258 17.28 9.72 24.42
CA ALA A 258 18.06 8.55 24.82
C ALA A 258 18.99 8.00 23.72
N ASN A 259 18.79 8.41 22.46
CA ASN A 259 19.53 7.95 21.28
C ASN A 259 20.30 9.09 20.58
N CYS A 260 20.41 10.26 21.20
CA CYS A 260 21.31 11.36 20.81
C CYS A 260 22.79 11.09 21.09
#